data_AF-A0A6N2QXE2-F1
#
_entry.id   AF-A0A6N2QXE2-F1
#
_cell.length_a   1.000
_cell.length_b   1.000
_cell.length_c   1.000
_cell.angle_alpha   90.00
_cell.angle_beta   90.00
_cell.angle_gamma   90.00
#
_symmetry.space_group_name_H-M   'P 1'
#
loop_
_entity.id
_entity.type
_entity.pdbx_description
1 polymer ?
#
loop_
_entity_poly.entity_id
_entity_poly.type
_entity_poly.pdbx_seq_one_letter_code
_entity_poly.pdbx_strand_id
1 'polypeptide(L)'
;MLLKQLMEVYDILDDSKASAEGVAAYLRGIRADANIEIKELSTEKGSTKMIKVRIPGTNGKSVGGTAPTIGLLGRLGGLGARPEMTGFVSDGDGALVALTLAAKILDMQNKGDTLEGDVFISTHVCPDAPTQPHIPVPFMGSPVNMAMVNKEEVTEELDAILVVDTTKGNRIINKRGFAISPTVKEGYILRTSEALMDIMQITTGELPAVFALTTQDITPYGNDLYHLNSILQPSTATKAPVVGVAITAETAVPGCATGATHFTDCEEAARFMLEVAKSFGKGQCAFYDEKEYALIQKLYGSMSHIQTLGNRD
;
A
#
# COMPACT_ATOMS: atom_id res chain seq x y z
N MET A 1 19.23 -0.93 0.24
CA MET A 1 18.93 0.46 -0.17
C MET A 1 18.27 0.44 -1.54
N LEU A 2 17.20 1.20 -1.72
CA LEU A 2 16.37 1.29 -2.94
C LEU A 2 16.50 2.64 -3.67
N LEU A 3 17.44 3.50 -3.25
CA LEU A 3 17.56 4.89 -3.69
C LEU A 3 17.61 5.06 -5.22
N LYS A 4 18.36 4.21 -5.94
CA LYS A 4 18.43 4.27 -7.40
C LYS A 4 17.04 4.10 -8.03
N GLN A 5 16.35 3.01 -7.67
CA GLN A 5 15.02 2.71 -8.20
C GLN A 5 14.01 3.79 -7.80
N LEU A 6 14.09 4.31 -6.57
CA LEU A 6 13.23 5.37 -6.09
C LEU A 6 13.37 6.64 -6.95
N MET A 7 14.61 7.05 -7.26
CA MET A 7 14.87 8.22 -8.11
C MET A 7 14.37 8.01 -9.54
N GLU A 8 14.62 6.85 -10.13
CA GLU A 8 14.19 6.53 -11.50
C GLU A 8 12.65 6.48 -11.60
N VAL A 9 11.97 5.88 -10.62
CA VAL A 9 10.50 5.85 -10.58
C VAL A 9 9.96 7.26 -10.34
N TYR A 10 10.55 8.05 -9.43
CA TYR A 10 10.10 9.42 -9.19
C TYR A 10 10.18 10.28 -10.45
N ASP A 11 11.27 10.20 -11.21
CA ASP A 11 11.45 10.93 -12.48
C ASP A 11 10.35 10.61 -13.51
N ILE A 12 9.87 9.36 -13.53
CA ILE A 12 8.76 8.94 -14.40
C ILE A 12 7.40 9.46 -13.90
N LEU A 13 7.21 9.51 -12.58
CA LEU A 13 5.93 9.87 -11.97
C LEU A 13 5.74 11.38 -11.79
N ASP A 14 6.81 12.16 -11.63
CA ASP A 14 6.78 13.64 -11.58
C ASP A 14 6.67 14.25 -12.99
N ASP A 15 5.68 13.76 -13.75
CA ASP A 15 5.29 14.28 -15.05
C ASP A 15 3.77 14.48 -15.07
N SER A 16 3.34 15.61 -15.61
CA SER A 16 1.93 15.85 -15.95
C SER A 16 1.33 14.82 -16.93
N LYS A 17 2.18 14.09 -17.65
CA LYS A 17 1.82 13.01 -18.58
C LYS A 17 2.19 11.63 -18.05
N ALA A 18 2.51 11.50 -16.76
CA ALA A 18 2.81 10.21 -16.15
C ALA A 18 1.70 9.19 -16.47
N SER A 19 2.10 7.98 -16.86
CA SER A 19 1.18 6.94 -17.33
C SER A 19 1.61 5.56 -16.85
N ALA A 20 0.62 4.68 -16.63
CA ALA A 20 0.89 3.27 -16.30
C ALA A 20 1.70 2.59 -17.41
N GLU A 21 1.52 2.97 -18.68
CA GLU A 21 2.29 2.47 -19.80
C GLU A 21 3.77 2.87 -19.72
N GLY A 22 4.07 4.13 -19.36
CA GLY A 22 5.44 4.60 -19.18
C GLY A 22 6.17 3.85 -18.07
N VAL A 23 5.48 3.64 -16.94
CA VAL A 23 6.00 2.83 -15.82
C VAL A 23 6.21 1.37 -16.25
N ALA A 24 5.26 0.77 -16.96
CA ALA A 24 5.39 -0.61 -17.42
C ALA A 24 6.55 -0.77 -18.43
N ALA A 25 6.77 0.22 -19.30
CA ALA A 25 7.90 0.24 -20.22
C ALA A 25 9.24 0.29 -19.45
N TYR A 26 9.34 1.13 -18.42
CA TYR A 26 10.51 1.18 -17.54
C TYR A 26 10.77 -0.17 -16.84
N LEU A 27 9.74 -0.76 -16.21
CA LEU A 27 9.86 -2.05 -15.53
C LEU A 27 10.25 -3.19 -16.48
N ARG A 28 9.71 -3.20 -17.72
CA ARG A 28 10.15 -4.13 -18.77
C ARG A 28 11.57 -3.85 -19.27
N GLY A 29 12.02 -2.60 -19.20
CA GLY A 29 13.41 -2.22 -19.44
C GLY A 29 14.37 -2.80 -18.40
N ILE A 30 13.92 -2.95 -17.14
CA ILE A 30 14.66 -3.71 -16.12
C ILE A 30 14.63 -5.19 -16.46
N ARG A 31 13.43 -5.75 -16.68
CA ARG A 31 13.24 -7.18 -16.91
C ARG A 31 12.20 -7.43 -18.01
N ALA A 32 12.66 -7.88 -19.17
CA ALA A 32 11.84 -7.95 -20.39
C ALA A 32 10.58 -8.84 -20.27
N ASP A 33 10.66 -9.92 -19.49
CA ASP A 33 9.57 -10.85 -19.22
C ASP A 33 8.73 -10.47 -17.98
N ALA A 34 8.88 -9.25 -17.44
CA ALA A 34 8.09 -8.80 -16.29
C ALA A 34 6.58 -8.92 -16.58
N ASN A 35 5.88 -9.65 -15.70
CA ASN A 35 4.44 -9.84 -15.78
C ASN A 35 3.72 -8.60 -15.24
N ILE A 36 3.31 -7.74 -16.16
CA ILE A 36 2.67 -6.45 -15.86
C ILE A 36 1.32 -6.38 -16.58
N GLU A 37 0.28 -6.12 -15.79
CA GLU A 37 -1.08 -5.92 -16.25
C GLU A 37 -1.48 -4.46 -16.02
N ILE A 38 -2.04 -3.82 -17.04
CA ILE A 38 -2.60 -2.46 -16.94
C ILE A 38 -4.09 -2.55 -17.20
N LYS A 39 -4.87 -1.90 -16.34
CA LYS A 39 -6.32 -1.82 -16.50
C LYS A 39 -6.82 -0.42 -16.22
N GLU A 40 -7.57 0.14 -17.17
CA GLU A 40 -8.24 1.40 -16.97
C GLU A 40 -9.50 1.21 -16.11
N LEU A 41 -9.63 2.07 -15.10
CA LEU A 41 -10.84 2.26 -14.33
C LEU A 41 -11.38 3.65 -14.66
N SER A 42 -12.65 3.74 -15.05
CA SER A 42 -13.27 4.99 -15.47
C SER A 42 -14.64 5.16 -14.82
N THR A 43 -14.95 6.40 -14.43
CA THR A 43 -16.27 6.86 -14.00
C THR A 43 -16.60 8.19 -14.66
N GLU A 44 -17.79 8.73 -14.40
CA GLU A 44 -18.16 10.08 -14.84
C GLU A 44 -17.24 11.18 -14.29
N LYS A 45 -16.54 10.94 -13.19
CA LYS A 45 -15.62 11.90 -12.55
C LYS A 45 -14.21 11.89 -13.15
N GLY A 46 -13.88 10.92 -14.00
CA GLY A 46 -12.56 10.75 -14.60
C GLY A 46 -12.12 9.29 -14.66
N SER A 47 -10.86 9.06 -15.03
CA SER A 47 -10.27 7.72 -15.08
C SER A 47 -8.89 7.66 -14.43
N THR A 48 -8.48 6.45 -14.11
CA THR A 48 -7.13 6.11 -13.64
C THR A 48 -6.73 4.77 -14.22
N LYS A 49 -5.42 4.52 -14.34
CA LYS A 49 -4.92 3.22 -14.79
C LYS A 49 -4.27 2.47 -13.64
N MET A 50 -4.87 1.35 -13.28
CA MET A 50 -4.27 0.36 -12.40
C MET A 50 -3.08 -0.26 -13.09
N ILE A 51 -2.02 -0.49 -12.34
CA ILE A 51 -0.85 -1.28 -12.75
C ILE A 51 -0.62 -2.37 -11.71
N LYS A 52 -0.54 -3.62 -12.17
CA LYS A 52 -0.28 -4.79 -11.34
C LYS A 52 0.98 -5.48 -11.84
N VAL A 53 1.87 -5.82 -10.93
CA VAL A 53 3.13 -6.52 -11.23
C VAL A 53 3.17 -7.80 -10.41
N ARG A 54 3.25 -8.95 -11.09
CA ARG A 54 3.38 -10.26 -10.46
C ARG A 54 4.81 -10.74 -10.61
N ILE A 55 5.50 -10.96 -9.49
CA ILE A 55 6.90 -11.34 -9.47
C ILE A 55 7.02 -12.72 -8.82
N PRO A 56 7.31 -13.77 -9.61
CA PRO A 56 7.42 -15.13 -9.08
C PRO A 56 8.57 -15.30 -8.09
N GLY A 57 8.31 -16.02 -7.00
CA GLY A 57 9.34 -16.50 -6.08
C GLY A 57 9.98 -17.82 -6.55
N THR A 58 11.10 -18.21 -5.95
CA THR A 58 11.75 -19.51 -6.23
C THR A 58 10.91 -20.72 -5.82
N ASN A 59 10.07 -20.55 -4.80
CA ASN A 59 9.15 -21.56 -4.27
C ASN A 59 7.72 -21.01 -4.16
N GLY A 60 7.40 -19.98 -4.94
CA GLY A 60 6.09 -19.35 -4.92
C GLY A 60 4.99 -20.24 -5.52
N LYS A 61 3.73 -19.98 -5.14
CA LYS A 61 2.55 -20.70 -5.64
C LYS A 61 2.41 -20.60 -7.16
N SER A 62 2.81 -19.47 -7.75
CA SER A 62 2.74 -19.19 -9.18
C SER A 62 3.60 -20.14 -10.03
N VAL A 63 4.63 -20.75 -9.43
CA VAL A 63 5.52 -21.73 -10.05
C VAL A 63 5.30 -23.15 -9.51
N GLY A 64 4.20 -23.39 -8.79
CA GLY A 64 3.83 -24.69 -8.21
C GLY A 64 4.48 -25.01 -6.85
N GLY A 65 5.12 -24.03 -6.21
CA GLY A 65 5.66 -24.15 -4.86
C GLY A 65 4.62 -23.91 -3.76
N THR A 66 5.08 -23.75 -2.53
CA THR A 66 4.24 -23.60 -1.34
C THR A 66 4.48 -22.33 -0.53
N ALA A 67 5.50 -21.54 -0.87
CA ALA A 67 5.79 -20.29 -0.19
C ALA A 67 4.63 -19.29 -0.39
N PRO A 68 4.26 -18.55 0.67
CA PRO A 68 3.10 -17.69 0.62
C PRO A 68 3.34 -16.46 -0.28
N THR A 69 2.25 -15.90 -0.80
CA THR A 69 2.23 -14.73 -1.67
C THR A 69 1.91 -13.49 -0.86
N ILE A 70 2.77 -12.47 -0.92
CA ILE A 70 2.53 -11.17 -0.27
C ILE A 70 2.05 -10.12 -1.27
N GLY A 71 1.03 -9.36 -0.87
CA GLY A 71 0.59 -8.15 -1.56
C GLY A 71 1.29 -6.91 -1.01
N LEU A 72 1.90 -6.11 -1.88
CA LEU A 72 2.50 -4.81 -1.56
C LEU A 72 1.74 -3.73 -2.36
N LEU A 73 0.78 -3.09 -1.71
CA LEU A 73 -0.16 -2.17 -2.35
C LEU A 73 0.24 -0.72 -2.09
N GLY A 74 0.12 0.14 -3.11
CA GLY A 74 0.32 1.58 -2.99
C GLY A 74 -0.99 2.35 -3.14
N ARG A 75 -1.43 3.03 -2.09
CA ARG A 75 -2.64 3.85 -2.06
C ARG A 75 -2.34 5.33 -2.22
N LEU A 76 -3.25 5.99 -2.93
CA LEU A 76 -3.25 7.42 -3.24
C LEU A 76 -4.62 7.82 -3.80
N GLY A 77 -4.94 9.11 -3.74
CA GLY A 77 -5.88 9.78 -4.61
C GLY A 77 -5.28 10.12 -5.98
N GLY A 78 -4.04 10.63 -6.03
CA GLY A 78 -3.32 10.86 -7.30
C GLY A 78 -1.88 11.38 -7.16
N LEU A 79 -1.14 11.35 -8.27
CA LEU A 79 0.25 11.81 -8.38
C LEU A 79 0.37 13.33 -8.52
N GLY A 80 -0.71 13.98 -8.95
CA GLY A 80 -0.82 15.43 -9.06
C GLY A 80 -2.27 15.88 -8.87
N ALA A 81 -2.45 17.16 -8.55
CA ALA A 81 -3.76 17.81 -8.44
C ALA A 81 -3.83 18.99 -9.40
N ARG A 82 -3.93 18.73 -10.70
CA ARG A 82 -3.78 19.76 -11.74
C ARG A 82 -5.17 20.26 -12.19
N PRO A 83 -5.31 21.55 -12.53
CA PRO A 83 -4.29 22.60 -12.54
C PRO A 83 -4.03 23.26 -11.17
N GLU A 84 -4.74 22.87 -10.10
CA GLU A 84 -4.69 23.55 -8.79
C GLU A 84 -3.29 23.59 -8.17
N MET A 85 -2.51 22.52 -8.36
CA MET A 85 -1.14 22.34 -7.88
C MET A 85 -0.24 21.92 -9.04
N THR A 86 0.92 22.56 -9.17
CA THR A 86 1.91 22.24 -10.20
C THR A 86 3.01 21.35 -9.62
N GLY A 87 3.12 20.11 -10.12
CA GLY A 87 4.15 19.15 -9.75
C GLY A 87 3.61 17.90 -9.05
N PHE A 88 4.49 16.98 -8.70
CA PHE A 88 4.17 15.81 -7.87
C PHE A 88 3.66 16.23 -6.49
N VAL A 89 2.58 15.61 -6.04
CA VAL A 89 1.96 15.90 -4.73
C VAL A 89 2.29 14.81 -3.71
N SER A 90 2.27 15.17 -2.43
CA SER A 90 2.60 14.26 -1.33
C SER A 90 1.82 12.95 -1.34
N ASP A 91 0.58 12.98 -1.80
CA ASP A 91 -0.28 11.80 -1.87
C ASP A 91 0.23 10.73 -2.85
N GLY A 92 1.08 11.10 -3.80
CA GLY A 92 1.70 10.16 -4.74
C GLY A 92 2.73 9.21 -4.12
N ASP A 93 3.18 9.43 -2.88
CA ASP A 93 4.25 8.62 -2.27
C ASP A 93 3.89 7.13 -2.19
N GLY A 94 2.60 6.78 -2.00
CA GLY A 94 2.16 5.38 -1.98
C GLY A 94 2.44 4.64 -3.29
N ALA A 95 2.11 5.27 -4.43
CA ALA A 95 2.42 4.71 -5.75
C ALA A 95 3.94 4.68 -6.01
N LEU A 96 4.65 5.73 -5.61
CA LEU A 96 6.11 5.81 -5.72
C LEU A 96 6.78 4.62 -5.00
N VAL A 97 6.39 4.33 -3.76
CA VAL A 97 6.94 3.23 -2.98
C VAL A 97 6.60 1.87 -3.61
N ALA A 98 5.33 1.63 -3.97
CA ALA A 98 4.91 0.37 -4.57
C ALA A 98 5.65 0.08 -5.89
N LEU A 99 5.80 1.08 -6.76
CA LEU A 99 6.50 0.91 -8.04
C LEU A 99 8.03 0.80 -7.86
N THR A 100 8.59 1.46 -6.85
CA THR A 100 10.00 1.30 -6.46
C THR A 100 10.30 -0.12 -6.00
N LEU A 101 9.39 -0.73 -5.23
CA LEU A 101 9.47 -2.13 -4.84
C LEU A 101 9.49 -3.05 -6.07
N ALA A 102 8.62 -2.80 -7.05
CA ALA A 102 8.56 -3.60 -8.28
C ALA A 102 9.89 -3.52 -9.05
N ALA A 103 10.38 -2.30 -9.29
CA ALA A 103 11.65 -2.06 -9.94
C ALA A 103 12.80 -2.76 -9.20
N LYS A 104 12.81 -2.67 -7.87
CA LYS A 104 13.87 -3.25 -7.04
C LYS A 104 13.87 -4.77 -7.09
N ILE A 105 12.72 -5.41 -6.94
CA ILE A 105 12.62 -6.87 -6.90
C ILE A 105 12.94 -7.46 -8.28
N LEU A 106 12.51 -6.83 -9.38
CA LEU A 106 12.90 -7.25 -10.73
C LEU A 106 14.41 -7.14 -10.97
N ASP A 107 15.03 -6.04 -10.53
CA ASP A 107 16.50 -5.85 -10.58
C ASP A 107 17.24 -6.89 -9.74
N MET A 108 16.69 -7.27 -8.57
CA MET A 108 17.24 -8.33 -7.73
C MET A 108 17.19 -9.69 -8.44
N GLN A 109 16.08 -10.06 -9.08
CA GLN A 109 15.99 -11.30 -9.86
C GLN A 109 17.04 -11.37 -10.96
N ASN A 110 17.31 -10.26 -11.66
CA ASN A 110 18.36 -10.21 -12.69
C ASN A 110 19.77 -10.38 -12.12
N LYS A 111 19.95 -10.07 -10.83
CA LYS A 111 21.22 -10.22 -10.10
C LYS A 111 21.35 -11.57 -9.40
N GLY A 112 20.36 -12.44 -9.53
CA GLY A 112 20.32 -13.77 -8.90
C GLY A 112 19.71 -13.80 -7.50
N ASP A 113 19.21 -12.67 -7.00
CA ASP A 113 18.57 -12.54 -5.68
C ASP A 113 17.04 -12.68 -5.80
N THR A 114 16.55 -13.87 -6.13
CA THR A 114 15.11 -14.13 -6.20
C THR A 114 14.54 -14.41 -4.80
N LEU A 115 13.35 -13.85 -4.50
CA LEU A 115 12.65 -14.08 -3.24
C LEU A 115 12.08 -15.51 -3.17
N GLU A 116 11.86 -16.00 -1.95
CA GLU A 116 11.32 -17.35 -1.72
C GLU A 116 9.86 -17.46 -2.19
N GLY A 117 9.01 -16.52 -1.75
CA GLY A 117 7.58 -16.44 -2.09
C GLY A 117 7.29 -15.46 -3.21
N ASP A 118 6.08 -15.57 -3.78
CA ASP A 118 5.60 -14.65 -4.81
C ASP A 118 5.33 -13.25 -4.21
N VAL A 119 5.57 -12.22 -5.02
CA VAL A 119 5.21 -10.85 -4.67
C VAL A 119 4.23 -10.30 -5.69
N PHE A 120 3.10 -9.82 -5.19
CA PHE A 120 2.10 -9.09 -5.96
C PHE A 120 2.17 -7.61 -5.59
N ILE A 121 2.38 -6.75 -6.58
CA ILE A 121 2.42 -5.30 -6.41
C ILE A 121 1.27 -4.69 -7.18
N SER A 122 0.53 -3.76 -6.57
CA SER A 122 -0.52 -3.04 -7.26
C SER A 122 -0.66 -1.61 -6.75
N THR A 123 -0.90 -0.70 -7.68
CA THR A 123 -1.24 0.71 -7.43
C THR A 123 -1.91 1.26 -8.69
N HIS A 124 -2.15 2.57 -8.74
CA HIS A 124 -2.60 3.24 -9.96
C HIS A 124 -1.78 4.49 -10.27
N VAL A 125 -1.73 4.81 -11.56
CA VAL A 125 -1.07 6.01 -12.07
C VAL A 125 -2.17 6.98 -12.50
N CYS A 126 -2.39 7.99 -11.67
CA CYS A 126 -3.32 9.09 -11.93
C CYS A 126 -2.52 10.40 -11.90
N PRO A 127 -2.08 10.94 -13.05
CA PRO A 127 -1.29 12.17 -13.10
C PRO A 127 -2.10 13.40 -12.67
N ASP A 128 -3.42 13.29 -12.67
CA ASP A 128 -4.31 14.41 -12.39
C ASP A 128 -5.56 13.94 -11.64
N ALA A 129 -5.60 14.21 -10.34
CA ALA A 129 -6.69 13.85 -9.45
C ALA A 129 -7.34 15.09 -8.82
N PRO A 130 -8.66 15.07 -8.59
CA PRO A 130 -9.36 16.18 -7.94
C PRO A 130 -8.96 16.32 -6.46
N THR A 131 -9.20 17.49 -5.86
CA THR A 131 -9.08 17.68 -4.40
C THR A 131 -10.46 17.70 -3.73
N GLN A 132 -10.54 17.41 -2.42
CA GLN A 132 -11.77 17.39 -1.63
C GLN A 132 -11.62 18.11 -0.28
N PRO A 133 -12.66 18.83 0.20
CA PRO A 133 -12.63 19.41 1.54
C PRO A 133 -12.48 18.35 2.64
N HIS A 134 -11.51 18.53 3.54
CA HIS A 134 -11.24 17.62 4.66
C HIS A 134 -10.49 18.37 5.79
N ILE A 135 -10.52 17.84 7.03
CA ILE A 135 -9.88 18.43 8.22
C ILE A 135 -8.85 17.42 8.76
N PRO A 136 -7.62 17.83 9.12
CA PRO A 136 -7.10 19.20 9.26
C PRO A 136 -6.68 19.88 7.96
N VAL A 137 -6.57 19.13 6.85
CA VAL A 137 -6.11 19.63 5.55
C VAL A 137 -6.95 19.00 4.43
N PRO A 138 -7.06 19.67 3.25
CA PRO A 138 -7.73 19.10 2.09
C PRO A 138 -7.17 17.72 1.73
N PHE A 139 -8.05 16.84 1.30
CA PHE A 139 -7.71 15.48 0.90
C PHE A 139 -7.60 15.40 -0.62
N MET A 140 -6.78 14.47 -1.11
CA MET A 140 -6.82 14.11 -2.52
C MET A 140 -8.05 13.25 -2.76
N GLY A 141 -8.85 13.61 -3.75
CA GLY A 141 -9.92 12.77 -4.25
C GLY A 141 -9.36 11.69 -5.16
N SER A 142 -10.16 10.65 -5.39
CA SER A 142 -9.92 9.67 -6.47
C SER A 142 -10.93 9.90 -7.58
N PRO A 143 -10.54 9.82 -8.87
CA PRO A 143 -11.48 9.88 -10.00
C PRO A 143 -12.37 8.62 -10.09
N VAL A 144 -12.08 7.58 -9.30
CA VAL A 144 -12.83 6.32 -9.30
C VAL A 144 -13.28 5.94 -7.89
N ASN A 145 -14.26 5.04 -7.80
CA ASN A 145 -14.73 4.55 -6.50
C ASN A 145 -13.70 3.59 -5.89
N MET A 146 -13.39 3.75 -4.60
CA MET A 146 -12.48 2.85 -3.87
C MET A 146 -12.91 1.38 -3.88
N ALA A 147 -14.20 1.08 -4.00
CA ALA A 147 -14.66 -0.29 -4.20
C ALA A 147 -14.14 -0.91 -5.51
N MET A 148 -14.01 -0.11 -6.57
CA MET A 148 -13.41 -0.56 -7.84
C MET A 148 -11.90 -0.80 -7.67
N VAL A 149 -11.21 0.10 -6.97
CA VAL A 149 -9.77 -0.05 -6.67
C VAL A 149 -9.53 -1.30 -5.83
N ASN A 150 -10.30 -1.50 -4.75
CA ASN A 150 -10.22 -2.69 -3.90
C ASN A 150 -10.37 -3.99 -4.71
N LYS A 151 -11.33 -4.04 -5.64
CA LYS A 151 -11.56 -5.21 -6.50
C LYS A 151 -10.37 -5.52 -7.41
N GLU A 152 -9.62 -4.50 -7.81
CA GLU A 152 -8.45 -4.68 -8.66
C GLU A 152 -7.17 -5.00 -7.87
N GLU A 153 -7.01 -4.42 -6.68
CA GLU A 153 -5.81 -4.55 -5.85
C GLU A 153 -5.82 -5.78 -4.93
N VAL A 154 -7.00 -6.30 -4.58
CA VAL A 154 -7.14 -7.42 -3.66
C VAL A 154 -7.54 -8.66 -4.44
N THR A 155 -6.64 -9.63 -4.50
CA THR A 155 -6.84 -10.93 -5.16
C THR A 155 -6.87 -12.06 -4.13
N GLU A 156 -7.59 -13.15 -4.43
CA GLU A 156 -7.73 -14.30 -3.51
C GLU A 156 -6.42 -15.07 -3.30
N GLU A 157 -5.42 -14.85 -4.16
CA GLU A 157 -4.09 -15.49 -4.09
C GLU A 157 -3.19 -14.92 -2.98
N LEU A 158 -3.53 -13.76 -2.41
CA LEU A 158 -2.71 -13.06 -1.41
C LEU A 158 -2.91 -13.67 -0.01
N ASP A 159 -1.81 -14.04 0.64
CA ASP A 159 -1.82 -14.59 2.00
C ASP A 159 -1.62 -13.51 3.08
N ALA A 160 -1.05 -12.35 2.73
CA ALA A 160 -0.94 -11.17 3.56
C ALA A 160 -0.75 -9.91 2.70
N ILE A 161 -1.11 -8.75 3.24
CA ILE A 161 -1.07 -7.48 2.50
C ILE A 161 -0.41 -6.39 3.35
N LEU A 162 0.59 -5.72 2.78
CA LEU A 162 1.07 -4.41 3.24
C LEU A 162 0.53 -3.33 2.32
N VAL A 163 0.02 -2.24 2.91
CA VAL A 163 -0.56 -1.13 2.15
C VAL A 163 0.19 0.15 2.52
N VAL A 164 0.95 0.72 1.59
CA VAL A 164 1.60 2.02 1.79
C VAL A 164 0.69 3.15 1.34
N ASP A 165 0.56 4.19 2.16
CA ASP A 165 -0.24 5.39 1.89
C ASP A 165 0.44 6.60 2.53
N THR A 166 0.24 7.77 1.93
CA THR A 166 0.66 9.04 2.54
C THR A 166 -0.30 9.47 3.65
N THR A 167 0.02 9.05 4.86
CA THR A 167 -0.73 9.40 6.07
C THR A 167 -0.14 10.62 6.77
N LYS A 168 0.16 11.71 6.04
CA LYS A 168 0.72 12.96 6.64
C LYS A 168 -0.35 13.97 7.04
N GLY A 169 -1.58 13.82 6.55
CA GLY A 169 -2.68 14.77 6.76
C GLY A 169 -3.39 14.65 8.11
N ASN A 170 -2.79 14.06 9.14
CA ASN A 170 -3.48 13.74 10.40
C ASN A 170 -2.69 14.24 11.63
N ARG A 171 -3.26 14.04 12.84
CA ARG A 171 -2.62 14.34 14.14
C ARG A 171 -2.51 13.13 15.07
N ILE A 172 -2.87 11.94 14.58
CA ILE A 172 -2.78 10.68 15.30
C ILE A 172 -1.34 10.17 15.29
N ILE A 173 -0.63 10.37 14.18
CA ILE A 173 0.74 9.92 13.96
C ILE A 173 1.64 11.14 13.80
N ASN A 174 2.35 11.51 14.87
CA ASN A 174 3.16 12.73 14.92
C ASN A 174 4.66 12.38 14.94
N LYS A 175 5.13 11.67 13.92
CA LYS A 175 6.53 11.29 13.72
C LYS A 175 6.85 11.33 12.23
N ARG A 176 8.05 11.78 11.86
CA ARG A 176 8.54 11.68 10.48
C ARG A 176 9.06 10.27 10.17
N GLY A 177 8.97 9.85 8.90
CA GLY A 177 9.40 8.53 8.44
C GLY A 177 8.18 7.69 8.04
N PHE A 178 8.07 6.49 8.62
CA PHE A 178 6.86 5.69 8.50
C PHE A 178 6.44 5.04 9.82
N ALA A 179 5.17 4.66 9.92
CA ALA A 179 4.60 3.89 11.01
C ALA A 179 3.74 2.73 10.47
N ILE A 180 3.58 1.67 11.26
CA ILE A 180 2.72 0.53 10.89
C ILE A 180 1.43 0.50 11.70
N SER A 181 0.36 -0.03 11.13
CA SER A 181 -0.86 -0.31 11.88
C SER A 181 -0.75 -1.64 12.64
N PRO A 182 -1.59 -1.88 13.66
CA PRO A 182 -1.93 -3.24 14.06
C PRO A 182 -2.49 -4.02 12.86
N THR A 183 -2.39 -5.34 12.92
CA THR A 183 -2.91 -6.22 11.87
C THR A 183 -4.42 -6.23 11.87
N VAL A 184 -5.03 -5.99 10.72
CA VAL A 184 -6.48 -6.07 10.53
C VAL A 184 -6.83 -7.31 9.75
N LYS A 185 -7.74 -8.13 10.27
CA LYS A 185 -8.19 -9.36 9.63
C LYS A 185 -9.68 -9.59 9.87
N GLU A 186 -10.45 -9.64 8.79
CA GLU A 186 -11.89 -9.99 8.79
C GLU A 186 -12.71 -9.21 9.83
N GLY A 187 -12.44 -7.92 9.94
CA GLY A 187 -13.13 -7.01 10.87
C GLY A 187 -12.55 -6.96 12.29
N TYR A 188 -11.48 -7.71 12.58
CA TYR A 188 -10.75 -7.58 13.84
C TYR A 188 -9.52 -6.69 13.70
N ILE A 189 -9.30 -5.81 14.68
CA ILE A 189 -8.01 -5.16 14.94
C ILE A 189 -7.26 -6.09 15.91
N LEU A 190 -6.26 -6.81 15.40
CA LEU A 190 -5.50 -7.78 16.16
C LEU A 190 -4.30 -7.12 16.84
N ARG A 191 -3.68 -7.83 17.79
CA ARG A 191 -2.39 -7.44 18.37
C ARG A 191 -1.37 -7.23 17.24
N THR A 192 -0.61 -6.14 17.34
CA THR A 192 0.47 -5.84 16.40
C THR A 192 1.49 -6.97 16.35
N SER A 193 1.88 -7.36 15.13
CA SER A 193 2.88 -8.41 14.92
C SER A 193 4.26 -7.97 15.45
N GLU A 194 4.81 -8.77 16.38
CA GLU A 194 6.19 -8.61 16.85
C GLU A 194 7.19 -8.77 15.70
N ALA A 195 6.94 -9.70 14.76
CA ALA A 195 7.83 -9.91 13.62
C ALA A 195 7.91 -8.69 12.70
N LEU A 196 6.79 -7.98 12.48
CA LEU A 196 6.79 -6.71 11.75
C LEU A 196 7.54 -5.62 12.51
N MET A 197 7.36 -5.54 13.83
CA MET A 197 8.09 -4.58 14.67
C MET A 197 9.59 -4.86 14.71
N ASP A 198 10.03 -6.12 14.72
CA ASP A 198 11.43 -6.51 14.65
C ASP A 198 12.07 -6.12 13.31
N ILE A 199 11.39 -6.39 12.19
CA ILE A 199 11.88 -5.98 10.86
C ILE A 199 11.94 -4.45 10.75
N MET A 200 10.96 -3.75 11.32
CA MET A 200 10.99 -2.28 11.37
C MET A 200 12.24 -1.80 12.12
N GLN A 201 12.52 -2.33 13.32
CA GLN A 201 13.71 -1.97 14.08
C GLN A 201 15.02 -2.26 13.35
N ILE A 202 15.13 -3.42 12.69
CA ILE A 202 16.31 -3.79 11.92
C ILE A 202 16.53 -2.83 10.75
N THR A 203 15.45 -2.44 10.07
CA THR A 203 15.55 -1.56 8.91
C THR A 203 15.78 -0.11 9.33
N THR A 204 15.06 0.43 10.30
CA THR A 204 15.19 1.85 10.68
C THR A 204 16.36 2.11 11.63
N GLY A 205 16.76 1.13 12.44
CA GLY A 205 17.64 1.37 13.58
C GLY A 205 16.95 2.10 14.74
N GLU A 206 15.63 2.19 14.72
CA GLU A 206 14.80 2.91 15.68
C GLU A 206 13.74 2.00 16.30
N LEU A 207 13.19 2.40 17.46
CA LEU A 207 12.03 1.72 18.04
C LEU A 207 10.83 1.74 17.07
N PRO A 208 10.00 0.68 17.06
CA PRO A 208 8.91 0.55 16.13
C PRO A 208 7.85 1.64 16.38
N ALA A 209 7.36 2.25 15.32
CA ALA A 209 6.25 3.20 15.40
C ALA A 209 4.96 2.51 14.96
N VAL A 210 4.02 2.38 15.89
CA VAL A 210 2.71 1.77 15.65
C VAL A 210 1.64 2.82 15.88
N PHE A 211 0.71 2.98 14.94
CA PHE A 211 -0.36 3.97 15.06
C PHE A 211 -1.68 3.36 15.52
N ALA A 212 -2.49 4.17 16.20
CA ALA A 212 -3.81 3.77 16.66
C ALA A 212 -4.79 3.63 15.50
N LEU A 213 -5.65 2.62 15.58
CA LEU A 213 -6.78 2.44 14.69
C LEU A 213 -8.09 2.55 15.46
N THR A 214 -9.11 3.01 14.76
CA THR A 214 -10.49 2.97 15.20
C THR A 214 -11.26 1.90 14.41
N THR A 215 -12.41 1.46 14.93
CA THR A 215 -13.29 0.54 14.18
C THR A 215 -13.75 1.17 12.87
N GLN A 216 -13.91 2.50 12.83
CA GLN A 216 -14.28 3.23 11.61
C GLN A 216 -13.25 3.00 10.50
N ASP A 217 -11.96 3.05 10.81
CA ASP A 217 -10.87 2.94 9.83
C ASP A 217 -10.89 1.63 9.02
N ILE A 218 -11.51 0.57 9.57
CA ILE A 218 -11.58 -0.77 8.96
C ILE A 218 -12.93 -1.08 8.33
N THR A 219 -13.79 -0.06 8.17
CA THR A 219 -15.07 -0.16 7.46
C THR A 219 -14.96 0.42 6.03
N PRO A 220 -15.81 -0.02 5.07
CA PRO A 220 -15.75 0.49 3.71
C PRO A 220 -16.03 1.98 3.60
N TYR A 221 -15.32 2.65 2.70
CA TYR A 221 -15.68 3.98 2.24
C TYR A 221 -17.09 4.00 1.65
N GLY A 222 -17.71 5.19 1.69
CA GLY A 222 -19.08 5.39 1.25
C GLY A 222 -20.13 5.04 2.30
N ASN A 223 -19.71 4.81 3.56
CA ASN A 223 -20.59 4.66 4.72
C ASN A 223 -20.79 5.96 5.52
N ASP A 224 -20.25 7.09 5.05
CA ASP A 224 -20.32 8.43 5.65
C ASP A 224 -19.66 8.57 7.04
N LEU A 225 -18.86 7.58 7.46
CA LEU A 225 -18.01 7.67 8.64
C LEU A 225 -16.70 8.40 8.31
N TYR A 226 -16.08 8.95 9.35
CA TYR A 226 -14.72 9.47 9.26
C TYR A 226 -13.71 8.32 9.31
N HIS A 227 -12.74 8.35 8.41
CA HIS A 227 -11.60 7.44 8.37
C HIS A 227 -10.31 8.25 8.38
N LEU A 228 -9.24 7.70 8.95
CA LEU A 228 -7.91 8.31 8.94
C LEU A 228 -7.44 8.64 7.52
N ASN A 229 -7.50 7.64 6.63
CA ASN A 229 -7.24 7.71 5.20
C ASN A 229 -7.60 6.36 4.57
N SER A 230 -7.10 6.08 3.37
CA SER A 230 -7.50 4.91 2.59
C SER A 230 -6.67 3.66 2.84
N ILE A 231 -5.69 3.74 3.75
CA ILE A 231 -4.65 2.73 3.95
C ILE A 231 -5.21 1.35 4.34
N LEU A 232 -6.36 1.30 5.02
CA LEU A 232 -7.01 0.04 5.42
C LEU A 232 -8.22 -0.32 4.58
N GLN A 233 -8.54 0.41 3.52
CA GLN A 233 -9.62 0.02 2.62
C GLN A 233 -9.45 -1.38 2.01
N PRO A 234 -8.23 -1.88 1.70
CA PRO A 234 -8.04 -3.28 1.31
C PRO A 234 -8.57 -4.31 2.32
N SER A 235 -8.57 -4.00 3.63
CA SER A 235 -9.04 -4.93 4.66
C SER A 235 -10.53 -5.19 4.60
N THR A 236 -11.31 -4.40 3.86
CA THR A 236 -12.75 -4.61 3.68
C THR A 236 -13.06 -5.54 2.50
N ALA A 237 -12.07 -5.88 1.68
CA ALA A 237 -12.22 -6.68 0.47
C ALA A 237 -11.45 -8.00 0.50
N THR A 238 -10.73 -8.29 1.59
CA THR A 238 -9.94 -9.52 1.76
C THR A 238 -10.28 -10.27 3.04
N LYS A 239 -9.91 -11.56 3.06
CA LYS A 239 -9.77 -12.37 4.27
C LYS A 239 -8.33 -12.45 4.77
N ALA A 240 -7.36 -12.06 3.95
CA ALA A 240 -5.95 -12.01 4.36
C ALA A 240 -5.73 -10.94 5.43
N PRO A 241 -4.74 -11.09 6.33
CA PRO A 241 -4.32 -10.01 7.22
C PRO A 241 -3.77 -8.82 6.41
N VAL A 242 -4.18 -7.61 6.81
CA VAL A 242 -3.75 -6.34 6.20
C VAL A 242 -3.07 -5.47 7.26
N VAL A 243 -1.94 -4.89 6.91
CA VAL A 243 -1.23 -3.89 7.72
C VAL A 243 -0.97 -2.65 6.88
N GLY A 244 -1.33 -1.49 7.42
CA GLY A 244 -0.99 -0.20 6.84
C GLY A 244 0.46 0.18 7.15
N VAL A 245 1.17 0.70 6.15
CA VAL A 245 2.52 1.28 6.22
C VAL A 245 2.38 2.77 5.90
N ALA A 246 2.12 3.57 6.92
CA ALA A 246 1.82 4.98 6.82
C ALA A 246 3.11 5.80 6.67
N ILE A 247 3.29 6.50 5.54
CA ILE A 247 4.34 7.52 5.41
C ILE A 247 3.87 8.77 6.16
N THR A 248 4.66 9.26 7.11
CA THR A 248 4.19 10.21 8.11
C THR A 248 5.10 11.44 8.23
N ALA A 249 4.55 12.50 8.82
CA ALA A 249 5.25 13.75 9.11
C ALA A 249 4.90 14.21 10.53
N GLU A 250 5.72 15.07 11.12
CA GLU A 250 5.43 15.66 12.45
C GLU A 250 4.32 16.72 12.40
N THR A 251 4.08 17.31 11.24
CA THR A 251 3.02 18.30 11.01
C THR A 251 2.00 17.76 10.04
N ALA A 252 0.75 18.24 10.13
CA ALA A 252 -0.27 17.93 9.15
C ALA A 252 0.11 18.50 7.77
N VAL A 253 0.32 17.63 6.79
CA VAL A 253 0.65 18.00 5.41
C VAL A 253 -0.53 17.62 4.50
N PRO A 254 -1.06 18.57 3.70
CA PRO A 254 -2.09 18.27 2.70
C PRO A 254 -1.63 17.22 1.68
N GLY A 255 -2.52 16.33 1.26
CA GLY A 255 -2.20 15.34 0.22
C GLY A 255 -1.80 16.02 -1.10
N CYS A 256 -2.42 17.17 -1.41
CA CYS A 256 -2.10 17.98 -2.59
C CYS A 256 -0.81 18.81 -2.47
N ALA A 257 -0.12 18.80 -1.32
CA ALA A 257 1.06 19.61 -1.13
C ALA A 257 2.22 19.13 -2.03
N THR A 258 2.77 20.04 -2.82
CA THR A 258 3.97 19.79 -3.64
C THR A 258 5.24 19.99 -2.80
N GLY A 259 6.33 19.31 -3.16
CA GLY A 259 7.60 19.40 -2.43
C GLY A 259 7.60 18.72 -1.05
N ALA A 260 6.54 17.97 -0.72
CA ALA A 260 6.40 17.29 0.57
C ALA A 260 6.69 15.78 0.53
N THR A 261 7.16 15.26 -0.60
CA THR A 261 7.72 13.91 -0.72
C THR A 261 9.15 13.91 -0.17
N HIS A 262 9.36 13.18 0.91
CA HIS A 262 10.69 13.01 1.49
C HIS A 262 11.26 11.65 1.06
N PHE A 263 12.34 11.68 0.28
CA PHE A 263 12.93 10.45 -0.28
C PHE A 263 13.37 9.45 0.78
N THR A 264 13.91 9.91 1.92
CA THR A 264 14.31 9.03 3.03
C THR A 264 13.11 8.26 3.58
N ASP A 265 12.00 8.95 3.80
CA ASP A 265 10.79 8.41 4.42
C ASP A 265 10.16 7.34 3.48
N CYS A 266 10.14 7.62 2.17
CA CYS A 266 9.70 6.67 1.15
C CYS A 266 10.65 5.47 1.00
N GLU A 267 11.97 5.70 0.99
CA GLU A 267 12.96 4.62 0.89
C GLU A 267 12.90 3.68 2.08
N GLU A 268 12.76 4.22 3.29
CA GLU A 268 12.66 3.45 4.52
C GLU A 268 11.41 2.57 4.54
N ALA A 269 10.25 3.12 4.14
CA ALA A 269 9.02 2.35 4.00
C ALA A 269 9.16 1.24 2.94
N ALA A 270 9.72 1.57 1.76
CA ALA A 270 9.96 0.59 0.71
C ALA A 270 10.92 -0.52 1.15
N ARG A 271 11.99 -0.16 1.88
CA ARG A 271 12.96 -1.10 2.40
C ARG A 271 12.36 -2.02 3.44
N PHE A 272 11.57 -1.47 4.36
CA PHE A 272 10.80 -2.26 5.31
C PHE A 272 9.90 -3.28 4.62
N MET A 273 9.06 -2.83 3.67
CA MET A 273 8.15 -3.71 2.93
C MET A 273 8.89 -4.81 2.15
N LEU A 274 10.05 -4.50 1.57
CA LEU A 274 10.90 -5.49 0.89
C LEU A 274 11.43 -6.55 1.86
N GLU A 275 11.92 -6.16 3.04
CA GLU A 275 12.42 -7.12 4.04
C GLU A 275 11.28 -7.95 4.63
N VAL A 276 10.08 -7.38 4.80
CA VAL A 276 8.88 -8.16 5.15
C VAL A 276 8.57 -9.18 4.07
N ALA A 277 8.58 -8.80 2.79
CA ALA A 277 8.30 -9.74 1.69
C ALA A 277 9.29 -10.93 1.68
N LYS A 278 10.58 -10.66 1.90
CA LYS A 278 11.61 -11.71 2.02
C LYS A 278 11.36 -12.64 3.21
N SER A 279 11.05 -12.08 4.37
CA SER A 279 10.83 -12.85 5.60
C SER A 279 9.52 -13.65 5.55
N PHE A 280 8.45 -13.03 5.03
CA PHE A 280 7.14 -13.65 4.85
C PHE A 280 7.19 -14.85 3.90
N GLY A 281 7.83 -14.69 2.73
CA GLY A 281 8.02 -15.80 1.78
C GLY A 281 8.77 -17.00 2.38
N LYS A 282 9.64 -16.77 3.37
CA LYS A 282 10.35 -17.81 4.12
C LYS A 282 9.57 -18.39 5.31
N GLY A 283 8.34 -17.92 5.55
CA GLY A 283 7.54 -18.29 6.72
C GLY A 283 8.08 -17.74 8.05
N GLN A 284 8.90 -16.69 8.02
CA GLN A 284 9.60 -16.11 9.18
C GLN A 284 8.95 -14.83 9.70
N CYS A 285 7.88 -14.35 9.07
CA CYS A 285 7.16 -13.15 9.47
C CYS A 285 5.67 -13.43 9.57
N ALA A 286 5.17 -13.80 10.75
CA ALA A 286 3.73 -13.95 10.98
C ALA A 286 3.06 -12.57 11.08
N PHE A 287 1.98 -12.34 10.33
CA PHE A 287 1.21 -11.10 10.44
C PHE A 287 0.28 -11.12 11.66
N TYR A 288 -0.10 -12.29 12.16
CA TYR A 288 -0.94 -12.47 13.34
C TYR A 288 -0.72 -13.86 13.94
N ASP A 289 -1.17 -14.09 15.17
CA ASP A 289 -1.21 -15.42 15.80
C ASP A 289 -2.50 -16.15 15.40
N GLU A 290 -2.36 -17.24 14.64
CA GLU A 290 -3.50 -18.03 14.16
C GLU A 290 -4.32 -18.68 15.28
N LYS A 291 -3.67 -19.10 16.38
CA LYS A 291 -4.35 -19.73 17.52
C LYS A 291 -5.14 -18.70 18.31
N GLU A 292 -4.55 -17.52 18.52
CA GLU A 292 -5.23 -16.40 19.16
C GLU A 292 -6.40 -15.91 18.31
N TYR A 293 -6.26 -15.85 16.98
CA TYR A 293 -7.34 -15.53 16.07
C TYR A 293 -8.48 -16.57 16.10
N ALA A 294 -8.15 -17.86 16.08
CA ALA A 294 -9.17 -18.90 16.23
C ALA A 294 -9.91 -18.79 17.57
N LEU A 295 -9.20 -18.41 18.63
CA LEU A 295 -9.79 -18.20 19.95
C LEU A 295 -10.70 -16.96 19.98
N ILE A 296 -10.28 -15.82 19.42
CA ILE A 296 -11.10 -14.60 19.40
C ILE A 296 -12.38 -14.82 18.59
N GLN A 297 -12.29 -15.53 17.45
CA GLN A 297 -13.47 -15.93 16.68
C GLN A 297 -14.41 -16.83 17.46
N LYS A 298 -13.88 -17.81 18.22
CA LYS A 298 -14.69 -18.68 19.08
C LYS A 298 -15.39 -17.91 20.20
N LEU A 299 -14.72 -16.92 20.79
CA LEU A 299 -15.23 -16.16 21.93
C LEU A 299 -16.23 -15.08 21.54
N TYR A 300 -15.99 -14.39 20.41
CA TYR A 300 -16.73 -13.18 20.04
C TYR A 300 -17.44 -13.26 18.68
N GLY A 301 -17.24 -14.34 17.92
CA GLY A 301 -17.90 -14.58 16.64
C GLY A 301 -17.23 -13.89 15.45
N SER A 302 -17.96 -13.78 14.34
CA SER A 302 -17.45 -13.11 13.13
C SER A 302 -17.69 -11.60 13.19
N MET A 303 -16.65 -10.83 12.88
CA MET A 303 -16.74 -9.38 12.69
C MET A 303 -16.91 -8.97 11.22
N SER A 304 -17.09 -9.92 10.30
CA SER A 304 -17.18 -9.65 8.85
C SER A 304 -18.30 -8.69 8.45
N HIS A 305 -19.31 -8.50 9.30
CA HIS A 305 -20.40 -7.56 9.08
C HIS A 305 -19.93 -6.09 8.97
N ILE A 306 -18.82 -5.72 9.63
CA ILE A 306 -18.27 -4.35 9.55
C ILE A 306 -17.51 -4.08 8.25
N GLN A 307 -17.17 -5.13 7.49
CA GLN A 307 -16.56 -5.00 6.16
C GLN A 307 -17.60 -4.65 5.08
N THR A 308 -18.85 -4.34 5.48
CA THR A 308 -19.94 -3.94 4.59
C THR A 308 -20.31 -2.47 4.82
N LEU A 309 -21.16 -1.89 3.95
CA LEU A 309 -21.70 -0.53 4.16
C LEU A 309 -22.65 -0.42 5.36
N GLY A 310 -22.82 -1.50 6.14
CA GLY A 310 -23.77 -1.58 7.23
C GLY A 310 -25.21 -1.73 6.72
N ASN A 311 -26.14 -1.66 7.67
CA ASN A 311 -27.56 -1.63 7.34
C ASN A 311 -27.95 -0.18 7.03
N ARG A 312 -28.22 0.11 5.76
CA ARG A 312 -28.83 1.36 5.32
C ARG A 312 -30.33 1.11 5.19
N ASP A 313 -31.13 1.83 5.97
CA ASP A 313 -32.58 1.89 5.80
C ASP A 313 -32.96 2.57 4.48
#